data_AF-A0A319DX93-F1
#
_entry.id   AF-A0A319DX93-F1
#
_cell.length_a   1.000
_cell.length_b   1.000
_cell.length_c   1.000
_cell.angle_alpha   90.00
_cell.angle_beta   90.00
_cell.angle_gamma   90.00
#
_symmetry.space_group_name_H-M   'P 1'
#
loop_
_entity.id
_entity.type
_entity.pdbx_description
1 polymer ?
#
loop_
_entity_poly.entity_id
_entity_poly.type
_entity_poly.pdbx_seq_one_letter_code
_entity_poly.pdbx_strand_id
1 'polypeptide(L)'
;MAMNIATNRTVDFALRALQLIFAIVILGIDGYAIHVYRGHTVYVHFVYGNFYAYQGVPDAWSFLLFCAAWTVLSVIFHLIPGISYTDHGVIDYIGVAVEAVALLSWLAGFVAVSVNIGSNACPAEENGCGTLIAGTVFGAVEWLLFMITAALTIKLVFKGPRRSRASKPEKSSTSPATAMASAA
;
A
#
# COMPACT_ATOMS: atom_id res chain seq x y z
N MET A 1 14.49 -0.67 27.98
CA MET A 1 14.22 -0.05 26.65
C MET A 1 13.95 -1.11 25.56
N ALA A 2 13.28 -2.22 25.87
CA ALA A 2 12.91 -3.27 24.89
C ALA A 2 11.40 -3.26 24.55
N MET A 3 10.58 -2.63 25.41
CA MET A 3 9.12 -2.60 25.30
C MET A 3 8.60 -1.71 24.14
N ASN A 4 9.42 -0.81 23.58
CA ASN A 4 9.01 0.06 22.47
C ASN A 4 9.31 -0.53 21.09
N ILE A 5 10.35 -1.37 20.96
CA ILE A 5 10.78 -1.92 19.67
C ILE A 5 9.84 -3.05 19.24
N ALA A 6 9.49 -3.95 20.17
CA ALA A 6 8.51 -5.02 19.92
C ALA A 6 7.13 -4.44 19.59
N THR A 7 6.67 -3.44 20.34
CA THR A 7 5.38 -2.78 20.11
C THR A 7 5.30 -2.13 18.72
N ASN A 8 6.36 -1.42 18.28
CA ASN A 8 6.36 -0.78 16.97
C ASN A 8 6.32 -1.80 15.83
N ARG A 9 7.04 -2.93 15.96
CA ARG A 9 7.05 -4.00 14.96
C ARG A 9 5.71 -4.74 14.90
N THR A 10 5.09 -5.01 16.05
CA THR A 10 3.75 -5.62 16.09
C THR A 10 2.69 -4.72 15.47
N VAL A 11 2.76 -3.40 15.71
CA VAL A 11 1.83 -2.43 15.10
C VAL A 11 2.00 -2.38 13.59
N ASP A 12 3.24 -2.36 13.07
CA ASP A 12 3.49 -2.42 11.63
C ASP A 12 2.88 -3.68 11.00
N PHE A 13 3.20 -4.86 11.55
CA PHE A 13 2.62 -6.12 11.05
C PHE A 13 1.09 -6.14 11.12
N ALA A 14 0.49 -5.58 12.16
CA ALA A 14 -0.96 -5.48 12.28
C ALA A 14 -1.57 -4.58 11.19
N LEU A 15 -0.94 -3.43 10.90
CA LEU A 15 -1.36 -2.54 9.82
C LEU A 15 -1.24 -3.23 8.45
N ARG A 16 -0.15 -3.96 8.20
CA ARG A 16 0.05 -4.74 6.95
C ARG A 16 -0.97 -5.85 6.80
N ALA A 17 -1.26 -6.57 7.88
CA ALA A 17 -2.27 -7.62 7.87
C ALA A 17 -3.66 -7.05 7.57
N LEU A 18 -3.99 -5.89 8.15
CA LEU A 18 -5.27 -5.23 7.92
C LEU A 18 -5.41 -4.75 6.46
N GLN A 19 -4.35 -4.14 5.91
CA GLN A 19 -4.27 -3.77 4.49
C GLN A 19 -4.52 -4.97 3.58
N LEU A 20 -3.86 -6.10 3.87
CA LEU A 20 -4.02 -7.32 3.09
C LEU A 20 -5.46 -7.88 3.18
N ILE A 21 -6.06 -7.87 4.36
CA ILE A 21 -7.44 -8.34 4.56
C ILE A 21 -8.41 -7.50 3.74
N PHE A 22 -8.32 -6.17 3.81
CA PHE A 22 -9.21 -5.30 3.06
C PHE A 22 -8.97 -5.39 1.55
N ALA A 23 -7.72 -5.54 1.09
CA ALA A 23 -7.43 -5.82 -0.31
C ALA A 23 -8.11 -7.12 -0.79
N ILE A 24 -8.08 -8.20 -0.01
CA ILE A 24 -8.76 -9.46 -0.34
C ILE A 24 -10.29 -9.27 -0.40
N VAL A 25 -10.85 -8.51 0.54
CA VAL A 25 -12.28 -8.17 0.54
C VAL A 25 -12.66 -7.43 -0.74
N ILE A 26 -11.87 -6.42 -1.15
CA ILE A 26 -12.10 -5.68 -2.40
C ILE A 26 -11.97 -6.60 -3.63
N LEU A 27 -10.96 -7.48 -3.68
CA LEU A 27 -10.83 -8.46 -4.77
C LEU A 27 -12.11 -9.30 -4.94
N GLY A 28 -12.72 -9.71 -3.83
CA GLY A 28 -13.98 -10.47 -3.85
C GLY A 28 -15.19 -9.63 -4.26
N ILE A 29 -15.34 -8.43 -3.69
CA ILE A 29 -16.46 -7.52 -3.95
C ILE A 29 -16.45 -7.04 -5.41
N ASP A 30 -15.34 -6.48 -5.87
CA ASP A 30 -15.22 -5.99 -7.24
C ASP A 30 -15.24 -7.13 -8.25
N GLY A 31 -14.58 -8.25 -7.94
CA GLY A 31 -14.62 -9.45 -8.78
C GLY A 31 -16.04 -9.96 -8.99
N TYR A 32 -16.85 -9.97 -7.93
CA TYR A 32 -18.27 -10.31 -8.01
C TYR A 32 -19.06 -9.27 -8.82
N ALA A 33 -18.87 -7.97 -8.55
CA ALA A 33 -19.56 -6.90 -9.28
C ALA A 33 -19.29 -6.96 -10.80
N ILE A 34 -18.03 -7.18 -11.18
CA ILE A 34 -17.61 -7.33 -12.58
C ILE A 34 -18.21 -8.58 -13.21
N HIS A 35 -18.24 -9.70 -12.48
CA HIS A 35 -18.85 -10.94 -12.95
C HIS A 35 -20.35 -10.75 -13.23
N VAL A 36 -21.08 -10.11 -12.31
CA VAL A 36 -22.51 -9.84 -12.44
C VAL A 36 -22.80 -8.87 -13.60
N TYR A 37 -21.93 -7.88 -13.79
CA TYR A 37 -22.08 -6.89 -14.87
C TYR A 37 -21.78 -7.45 -16.26
N ARG A 38 -21.20 -8.64 -16.35
CA ARG A 38 -20.82 -9.25 -17.63
C ARG A 38 -22.08 -9.61 -18.43
N GLY A 39 -22.30 -8.88 -19.52
CA GLY A 39 -23.49 -9.03 -20.37
C GLY A 39 -24.57 -7.97 -20.15
N HIS A 40 -24.27 -6.92 -19.36
CA HIS A 40 -25.17 -5.79 -19.21
C HIS A 40 -25.40 -5.10 -20.55
N THR A 41 -26.67 -4.86 -20.88
CA THR A 41 -27.07 -4.07 -22.04
C THR A 41 -27.75 -2.80 -21.57
N VAL A 42 -27.53 -1.71 -22.31
CA VAL A 42 -28.23 -0.45 -22.08
C VAL A 42 -29.09 -0.12 -23.28
N TYR A 43 -30.30 0.36 -23.00
CA TYR A 43 -31.22 0.79 -24.03
C TYR A 43 -30.86 2.20 -24.47
N VAL A 44 -30.49 2.36 -25.73
CA VAL A 44 -30.05 3.65 -26.28
C VAL A 44 -31.08 4.16 -27.27
N HIS A 45 -31.62 5.35 -27.00
CA HIS A 45 -32.57 6.05 -27.86
C HIS A 45 -31.89 7.17 -28.63
N PHE A 46 -32.07 7.21 -29.95
CA PHE A 46 -31.58 8.28 -30.81
C PHE A 46 -32.64 8.65 -31.85
N VAL A 47 -32.43 9.77 -32.54
CA VAL A 47 -33.44 10.41 -33.42
C VAL A 47 -33.99 9.47 -34.51
N TYR A 48 -33.26 8.42 -34.88
CA TYR A 48 -33.61 7.50 -35.98
C TYR A 48 -33.93 6.07 -35.56
N GLY A 49 -33.99 5.77 -34.25
CA GLY A 49 -34.33 4.42 -33.78
C GLY A 49 -33.82 4.11 -32.37
N ASN A 50 -33.98 2.84 -31.99
CA ASN A 50 -33.60 2.29 -30.70
C ASN A 50 -32.84 0.98 -30.87
N PHE A 51 -31.79 0.77 -30.08
CA PHE A 51 -31.16 -0.54 -29.96
C PHE A 51 -30.60 -0.78 -28.56
N TYR A 52 -30.37 -2.05 -28.24
CA TYR A 52 -29.67 -2.47 -27.04
C TYR A 52 -28.17 -2.53 -27.32
N ALA A 53 -27.38 -1.70 -26.63
CA ALA A 53 -25.93 -1.70 -26.73
C ALA A 53 -25.33 -2.56 -25.60
N TYR A 54 -24.35 -3.40 -25.91
CA TYR A 54 -23.55 -4.07 -24.88
C TYR A 54 -22.62 -3.05 -24.23
N GLN A 55 -22.72 -2.91 -22.91
CA GLN A 55 -21.84 -2.04 -22.15
C GLN A 55 -20.67 -2.85 -21.57
N GLY A 56 -19.45 -2.38 -21.80
CA GLY A 56 -18.27 -2.92 -21.15
C GLY A 56 -18.30 -2.63 -19.65
N VAL A 57 -17.60 -3.47 -18.88
CA VAL A 57 -17.39 -3.23 -17.44
C VAL A 57 -16.72 -1.87 -17.25
N PRO A 58 -17.19 -1.03 -16.31
CA PRO A 58 -16.58 0.27 -16.08
C PRO A 58 -15.09 0.19 -15.68
N ASP A 59 -14.26 1.05 -16.27
CA ASP A 59 -12.81 1.08 -16.02
C ASP A 59 -12.48 1.35 -14.54
N ALA A 60 -13.32 2.13 -13.86
CA ALA A 60 -13.17 2.43 -12.43
C ALA A 60 -13.17 1.17 -11.56
N TRP A 61 -14.02 0.18 -11.88
CA TRP A 61 -14.11 -1.06 -11.11
C TRP A 61 -12.88 -1.94 -11.34
N SER A 62 -12.41 -1.98 -12.58
CA SER A 62 -11.18 -2.69 -12.94
C SER A 62 -9.94 -2.07 -12.30
N PHE A 63 -9.92 -0.73 -12.15
CA PHE A 63 -8.83 -0.02 -11.49
C PHE A 63 -8.80 -0.28 -9.98
N LEU A 64 -9.96 -0.35 -9.30
CA LEU A 64 -10.03 -0.70 -7.89
C LEU A 64 -9.54 -2.15 -7.64
N LEU A 65 -9.88 -3.09 -8.53
CA LEU A 65 -9.29 -4.44 -8.57
C LEU A 65 -7.77 -4.42 -8.69
N PHE A 66 -7.23 -3.58 -9.59
CA PHE A 66 -5.80 -3.41 -9.77
C PHE A 66 -5.14 -2.88 -8.49
N CYS A 67 -5.74 -1.89 -7.82
CA CYS A 67 -5.25 -1.38 -6.53
C CYS A 67 -5.16 -2.49 -5.47
N ALA A 68 -6.18 -3.35 -5.40
CA ALA A 68 -6.18 -4.48 -4.48
C ALA A 68 -5.08 -5.51 -4.79
N ALA A 69 -4.88 -5.85 -6.07
CA ALA A 69 -3.78 -6.72 -6.47
C ALA A 69 -2.40 -6.10 -6.18
N TRP A 70 -2.26 -4.79 -6.41
CA TRP A 70 -1.05 -4.03 -6.08
C TRP A 70 -0.75 -4.01 -4.58
N THR A 71 -1.77 -3.92 -3.72
CA THR A 71 -1.59 -4.02 -2.26
C THR A 71 -0.97 -5.36 -1.85
N VAL A 72 -1.42 -6.47 -2.45
CA VAL A 72 -0.85 -7.80 -2.15
C VAL A 72 0.65 -7.82 -2.44
N LEU A 73 1.06 -7.30 -3.60
CA LEU A 73 2.47 -7.18 -3.97
C LEU A 73 3.24 -6.23 -3.04
N SER A 74 2.64 -5.10 -2.69
CA SER A 74 3.23 -4.09 -1.81
C SER A 74 3.47 -4.63 -0.40
N VAL A 75 2.54 -5.40 0.15
CA VAL A 75 2.66 -6.06 1.45
C VAL A 75 3.76 -7.12 1.40
N ILE A 76 3.79 -7.96 0.37
CA ILE A 76 4.85 -8.97 0.18
C ILE A 76 6.23 -8.28 0.12
N PHE A 77 6.35 -7.20 -0.65
CA PHE A 77 7.59 -6.42 -0.76
C PHE A 77 8.07 -5.92 0.61
N HIS A 78 7.19 -5.45 1.48
CA HIS A 78 7.56 -4.94 2.81
C HIS A 78 7.83 -6.03 3.86
N LEU A 79 7.31 -7.25 3.67
CA LEU A 79 7.57 -8.38 4.58
C LEU A 79 8.95 -9.04 4.35
N ILE A 80 9.45 -9.02 3.11
CA ILE A 80 10.73 -9.64 2.70
C ILE A 80 12.00 -8.98 3.33
N PRO A 81 12.15 -7.64 3.42
CA PRO A 81 13.40 -7.00 3.85
C PRO A 81 13.78 -7.27 5.32
N GLY A 82 12.92 -7.91 6.11
CA GLY A 82 13.29 -8.43 7.43
C GLY A 82 14.37 -9.52 7.41
N ILE A 83 14.77 -10.03 6.24
CA ILE A 83 15.52 -11.29 6.11
C ILE A 83 17.00 -11.11 5.77
N SER A 84 17.42 -10.18 4.89
CA SER A 84 18.86 -9.91 4.59
C SER A 84 19.00 -9.00 3.38
N TYR A 85 19.37 -7.72 3.53
CA TYR A 85 20.06 -6.98 2.45
C TYR A 85 20.98 -5.89 3.00
N THR A 86 22.20 -5.89 2.50
CA THR A 86 23.38 -5.14 2.96
C THR A 86 23.39 -3.67 2.52
N ASP A 87 22.36 -3.20 1.79
CA ASP A 87 22.31 -1.84 1.25
C ASP A 87 20.98 -1.13 1.60
N HIS A 88 20.94 -0.58 2.81
CA HIS A 88 19.72 -0.07 3.45
C HIS A 88 19.13 1.17 2.74
N GLY A 89 19.94 2.00 2.09
CA GLY A 89 19.48 3.29 1.56
C GLY A 89 18.50 3.17 0.39
N VAL A 90 18.83 2.40 -0.64
CA VAL A 90 18.01 2.31 -1.86
C VAL A 90 16.69 1.59 -1.60
N ILE A 91 16.72 0.51 -0.80
CA ILE A 91 15.53 -0.28 -0.45
C ILE A 91 14.54 0.56 0.36
N ASP A 92 15.03 1.39 1.28
CA ASP A 92 14.19 2.31 2.07
C ASP A 92 13.46 3.33 1.20
N TYR A 93 14.13 3.92 0.20
CA TYR A 93 13.50 4.83 -0.76
C TYR A 93 12.49 4.13 -1.68
N ILE A 94 12.77 2.90 -2.12
CA ILE A 94 11.82 2.10 -2.90
C ILE A 94 10.59 1.79 -2.06
N GLY A 95 10.74 1.46 -0.78
CA GLY A 95 9.61 1.27 0.14
C GLY A 95 8.70 2.49 0.21
N VAL A 96 9.29 3.69 0.38
CA VAL A 96 8.52 4.96 0.35
C VAL A 96 7.80 5.15 -0.99
N ALA A 97 8.44 4.84 -2.12
CA ALA A 97 7.82 4.97 -3.44
C ALA A 97 6.64 4.00 -3.61
N VAL A 98 6.78 2.73 -3.18
CA VAL A 98 5.72 1.73 -3.22
C VAL A 98 4.52 2.17 -2.38
N GLU A 99 4.76 2.69 -1.17
CA GLU A 99 3.72 3.27 -0.32
C GLU A 99 3.01 4.45 -0.97
N ALA A 100 3.76 5.39 -1.56
CA ALA A 100 3.19 6.56 -2.21
C ALA A 100 2.33 6.18 -3.42
N VAL A 101 2.80 5.23 -4.24
CA VAL A 101 2.03 4.71 -5.39
C VAL A 101 0.75 4.05 -4.90
N ALA A 102 0.82 3.22 -3.86
CA ALA A 102 -0.37 2.57 -3.30
C ALA A 102 -1.37 3.61 -2.76
N LEU A 103 -0.91 4.57 -1.96
CA LEU A 103 -1.72 5.65 -1.40
C LEU A 103 -2.45 6.45 -2.49
N LEU A 104 -1.74 6.87 -3.54
CA LEU A 104 -2.35 7.63 -4.63
C LEU A 104 -3.31 6.78 -5.47
N SER A 105 -2.98 5.51 -5.68
CA SER A 105 -3.82 4.59 -6.46
C SER A 105 -5.13 4.28 -5.72
N TRP A 106 -5.08 4.07 -4.40
CA TRP A 106 -6.28 3.88 -3.59
C TRP A 106 -7.16 5.13 -3.55
N LEU A 107 -6.56 6.32 -3.42
CA LEU A 107 -7.29 7.59 -3.51
C LEU A 107 -8.04 7.73 -4.83
N ALA A 108 -7.34 7.51 -5.94
CA ALA A 108 -7.95 7.57 -7.27
C ALA A 108 -9.02 6.48 -7.44
N GLY A 109 -8.79 5.28 -6.89
CA GLY A 109 -9.66 4.12 -7.03
C GLY A 109 -11.02 4.32 -6.39
N PHE A 110 -11.07 4.61 -5.09
CA PHE A 110 -12.36 4.75 -4.41
C PHE A 110 -13.14 5.97 -4.90
N VAL A 111 -12.45 7.05 -5.30
CA VAL A 111 -13.10 8.24 -5.89
C VAL A 111 -13.67 7.91 -7.26
N ALA A 112 -12.94 7.18 -8.11
CA ALA A 112 -13.45 6.77 -9.41
C ALA A 112 -14.69 5.87 -9.29
N VAL A 113 -14.69 4.94 -8.34
CA VAL A 113 -15.84 4.07 -8.08
C VAL A 113 -17.02 4.87 -7.51
N SER A 114 -16.78 5.82 -6.61
CA SER A 114 -17.85 6.62 -6.01
C SER A 114 -18.58 7.50 -7.02
N VAL A 115 -17.86 8.09 -7.99
CA VAL A 115 -18.46 8.87 -9.08
C VAL A 115 -19.30 7.98 -10.01
N ASN A 116 -18.98 6.68 -10.07
CA ASN A 116 -19.73 5.75 -10.90
C ASN A 116 -21.04 5.27 -10.23
N ILE A 117 -21.20 5.49 -8.92
CA ILE A 117 -22.45 5.21 -8.20
C ILE A 117 -23.46 6.32 -8.55
N GLY A 118 -24.59 5.96 -9.15
CA GLY A 118 -25.57 6.91 -9.68
C GLY A 118 -25.41 7.21 -11.17
N SER A 119 -24.45 6.56 -11.86
CA SER A 119 -24.35 6.58 -13.32
C SER A 119 -25.26 5.52 -13.96
N ASN A 120 -25.30 5.48 -15.29
CA ASN A 120 -26.01 4.43 -16.04
C ASN A 120 -25.53 3.00 -15.70
N ALA A 121 -24.31 2.85 -15.17
CA ALA A 121 -23.78 1.56 -14.75
C ALA A 121 -24.37 1.09 -13.41
N CYS A 122 -24.92 2.00 -12.62
CA CYS A 122 -25.58 1.68 -11.37
C CYS A 122 -26.65 2.73 -11.02
N PRO A 123 -27.87 2.58 -11.57
CA PRO A 123 -28.96 3.53 -11.34
C PRO A 123 -29.35 3.55 -9.86
N ALA A 124 -29.62 4.74 -9.32
CA ALA A 124 -30.01 4.90 -7.92
C ALA A 124 -31.35 4.20 -7.56
N GLU A 125 -32.16 3.86 -8.56
CA GLU A 125 -33.45 3.17 -8.39
C GLU A 125 -33.33 1.64 -8.27
N GLU A 126 -32.20 1.04 -8.65
CA GLU A 126 -31.99 -0.40 -8.55
C GLU A 126 -31.16 -0.75 -7.30
N ASN A 127 -31.74 -1.55 -6.41
CA ASN A 127 -31.12 -2.04 -5.18
C ASN A 127 -29.86 -2.92 -5.38
N GLY A 128 -29.33 -3.02 -6.60
CA GLY A 128 -28.15 -3.81 -6.97
C GLY A 128 -26.80 -3.16 -6.65
N CYS A 129 -26.77 -1.87 -6.28
CA CYS A 129 -25.52 -1.13 -6.11
C CYS A 129 -24.79 -1.34 -4.77
N GLY A 130 -25.39 -2.07 -3.83
CA GLY A 130 -24.86 -2.22 -2.46
C GLY A 130 -23.42 -2.75 -2.41
N THR A 131 -23.07 -3.65 -3.33
CA THR A 131 -21.71 -4.19 -3.47
C THR A 131 -20.68 -3.11 -3.78
N LEU A 132 -21.00 -2.17 -4.67
CA LEU A 132 -20.10 -1.09 -5.08
C LEU A 132 -19.97 -0.01 -4.00
N ILE A 133 -21.05 0.25 -3.26
CA ILE A 133 -21.02 1.11 -2.08
C ILE A 133 -20.07 0.52 -1.04
N ALA A 134 -20.19 -0.78 -0.76
CA ALA A 134 -19.28 -1.46 0.15
C ALA A 134 -17.82 -1.39 -0.35
N GLY A 135 -17.58 -1.65 -1.63
CA GLY A 135 -16.25 -1.54 -2.25
C GLY A 135 -15.65 -0.14 -2.10
N THR A 136 -16.45 0.90 -2.27
CA THR A 136 -16.04 2.30 -2.08
C THR A 136 -15.62 2.58 -0.63
N VAL A 137 -16.41 2.10 0.34
CA VAL A 137 -16.12 2.30 1.77
C VAL A 137 -14.83 1.57 2.16
N PHE A 138 -14.69 0.30 1.79
CA PHE A 138 -13.47 -0.45 2.06
C PHE A 138 -12.25 0.18 1.37
N GLY A 139 -12.40 0.68 0.13
CA GLY A 139 -11.33 1.40 -0.56
C GLY A 139 -10.91 2.71 0.12
N ALA A 140 -11.86 3.46 0.69
CA ALA A 140 -11.56 4.66 1.47
C ALA A 140 -10.84 4.34 2.80
N VAL A 141 -11.23 3.25 3.48
CA VAL A 141 -10.54 2.78 4.68
C VAL A 141 -9.13 2.31 4.35
N GLU A 142 -8.95 1.60 3.23
CA GLU A 142 -7.64 1.14 2.77
C GLU A 142 -6.71 2.31 2.45
N TRP A 143 -7.24 3.36 1.80
CA TRP A 143 -6.53 4.62 1.59
C TRP A 143 -6.03 5.23 2.92
N LEU A 144 -6.85 5.23 3.97
CA LEU A 144 -6.44 5.73 5.30
C LEU A 144 -5.32 4.88 5.90
N LEU A 145 -5.34 3.55 5.72
CA LEU A 145 -4.25 2.69 6.17
C LEU A 145 -2.94 2.98 5.43
N PHE A 146 -3.01 3.20 4.11
CA PHE A 146 -1.85 3.64 3.33
C PHE A 146 -1.34 5.02 3.73
N MET A 147 -2.24 5.96 4.08
CA MET A 147 -1.84 7.25 4.65
C MET A 147 -1.05 7.09 5.95
N ILE A 148 -1.52 6.22 6.86
CA ILE A 148 -0.86 5.97 8.14
C ILE A 148 0.51 5.29 7.92
N THR A 149 0.55 4.21 7.14
CA THR A 149 1.77 3.45 6.88
C THR A 149 2.79 4.27 6.11
N ALA A 150 2.41 5.00 5.07
CA ALA A 150 3.30 5.93 4.36
C ALA A 150 3.89 6.99 5.31
N ALA A 151 3.09 7.58 6.20
CA ALA A 151 3.58 8.56 7.17
C ALA A 151 4.59 7.95 8.17
N LEU A 152 4.40 6.69 8.58
CA LEU A 152 5.35 5.96 9.42
C LEU A 152 6.64 5.66 8.67
N THR A 153 6.56 5.13 7.44
CA THR A 153 7.72 4.82 6.58
C THR A 153 8.54 6.08 6.31
N ILE A 154 7.92 7.19 5.92
CA ILE A 154 8.59 8.48 5.72
C ILE A 154 9.29 8.93 7.00
N LYS A 155 8.63 8.85 8.16
CA LYS A 155 9.27 9.21 9.44
C LYS A 155 10.49 8.34 9.74
N LEU A 156 10.44 7.04 9.44
CA LEU A 156 11.57 6.14 9.66
C LEU A 156 12.76 6.49 8.76
N VAL A 157 12.52 6.76 7.48
CA VAL A 157 13.57 7.11 6.51
C VAL A 157 14.21 8.48 6.82
N PHE A 158 13.40 9.50 7.16
CA PHE A 158 13.91 10.86 7.36
C PHE A 158 14.33 11.19 8.81
N LYS A 159 13.83 10.47 9.83
CA LYS A 159 14.23 10.66 11.24
C LYS A 159 15.08 9.52 11.81
N GLY A 160 15.44 8.51 11.02
CA GLY A 160 16.37 7.47 11.43
C GLY A 160 17.66 8.07 12.00
N PRO A 161 18.28 7.49 13.04
CA PRO A 161 19.47 8.05 13.65
C PRO A 161 20.51 8.28 12.56
N ARG A 162 21.01 9.52 12.44
CA ARG A 162 22.26 9.80 11.73
C ARG A 162 23.30 8.85 12.30
N ARG A 163 23.48 7.68 11.67
CA ARG A 163 24.47 6.69 12.07
C ARG A 163 25.80 7.41 11.92
N SER A 164 26.32 7.77 13.08
CA SER A 164 27.62 8.35 13.36
C SER A 164 28.54 8.29 12.16
N ARG A 165 28.80 9.47 11.60
CA ARG A 165 30.00 9.75 10.81
C ARG A 165 31.16 9.04 11.49
N ALA A 166 31.71 8.06 10.78
CA ALA A 166 32.87 7.25 11.09
C ALA A 166 33.60 7.65 12.38
N SER A 167 33.57 6.76 13.37
CA SER A 167 34.64 6.66 14.35
C SER A 167 35.97 6.77 13.60
N LYS A 168 36.66 7.90 13.75
CA LYS A 168 38.10 7.98 13.44
C LYS A 168 38.76 6.79 14.13
N PRO A 169 39.63 6.02 13.47
CA PRO A 169 40.42 5.03 14.17
C PRO A 169 41.32 5.79 15.14
N GLU A 170 41.04 5.62 16.43
CA GLU A 170 41.93 5.98 17.51
C GLU A 170 43.21 5.16 17.31
N LYS A 171 44.30 5.84 16.94
CA LYS A 171 45.65 5.26 16.98
C LYS A 171 45.99 5.00 18.45
N SER A 172 45.60 3.84 18.95
CA SER A 172 46.22 3.24 20.13
C SER A 172 47.54 2.62 19.70
N SER A 173 48.62 3.38 19.82
CA SER A 173 49.97 2.83 19.87
C SER A 173 50.51 3.02 21.27
N THR A 174 50.19 2.08 22.16
CA THR A 174 50.96 1.91 23.40
C THR A 174 51.48 0.48 23.47
N SER A 175 52.80 0.43 23.27
CA SER A 175 53.78 -0.63 23.51
C SER A 175 53.46 -1.60 24.65
N PRO A 176 53.99 -2.84 24.57
CA PRO A 176 54.87 -3.25 25.66
C PRO A 176 56.16 -3.94 25.18
N ALA A 177 57.21 -3.78 26.00
CA ALA A 177 58.44 -4.56 26.10
C ALA A 177 59.72 -3.90 25.56
N THR A 178 60.42 -3.16 26.43
CA THR A 178 61.83 -3.49 26.69
C THR A 178 62.13 -3.22 28.17
N ALA A 179 62.60 -4.27 28.82
CA ALA A 179 62.92 -4.33 30.23
C ALA A 179 64.26 -3.63 30.54
N MET A 180 64.41 -3.27 31.83
CA MET A 180 65.67 -3.13 32.57
C MET A 180 66.72 -2.15 32.03
N ALA A 181 66.80 -0.98 32.67
CA ALA A 181 68.08 -0.35 32.99
C ALA A 181 67.97 0.34 34.36
N SER A 182 68.41 -0.38 35.40
CA SER A 182 68.87 0.16 36.68
C SER A 182 70.26 -0.44 36.90
N ALA A 183 71.16 0.36 37.51
CA ALA A 183 72.55 0.10 37.87
C ALA A 183 73.63 0.54 36.85
N ALA A 184 74.07 1.79 36.97
CA ALA A 184 75.44 2.17 37.37
C ALA A 184 75.51 3.68 37.62
#